data_AF-A0A7S4V565-F1
#
_entry.id   AF-A0A7S4V565-F1
#
_cell.length_a   1.000
_cell.length_b   1.000
_cell.length_c   1.000
_cell.angle_alpha   90.00
_cell.angle_beta   90.00
_cell.angle_gamma   90.00
#
_symmetry.space_group_name_H-M   'P 1'
#
loop_
_entity.id
_entity.type
_entity.pdbx_description
1 polymer ?
#
loop_
_entity_poly.entity_id
_entity_poly.type
_entity_poly.pdbx_seq_one_letter_code
_entity_poly.pdbx_strand_id
1 'polypeptide(L)'
;MVRADDEAGAAGFGGAGVPHSEVYRGGYFEETGAVNQAEGLQDFRRQNEGHLIIADDRPILVMSFGLKYQGANPGKYKTEGRYDIPVGYKAIIKWDEDEIVFMTREGTFGPEFQIIYLPKSPVAEDFTLFEWNSNIADIWDQFLTLVEGTEDRDIRFFDPGPWRTFGVTRDEVQIALKQGTDVKTAVDRILYCADEKAGPSVEEYMRYLGLEPETDVDFSWICKLFKDEPKPAHFFEYISEGMVYWFSAQTQETYWKHPLYDKYKRMLQVARIQKPLPHWKSIMSFRIEFLLNQVFRNNLDEEQDRMPLVETVDNVIEMARIFRVNIQNEPYLVHVLRRALRHYAHAVREKRKVKDVEDFRNLIVRYHDLVAQFEQAKDLEMRKVQQMKVCVQCDERDAVLFCDNCRDFFCQACFDRLHARGRRKTHRRTWVEMGMCAECSEAIALFHCVQCADLYCRDCFQDWHMRGGRRNHIPIVLRSFNSQTDKLADATPAMGTGAGKIVKQARSPWFCFLDENNIKFYYNIETGVSRRDMPIAVINEPIEENKGGGLAGGWAGTWGSNMYPDPLDAKEVPEGQFTIETAF
;
A
#
# COMPACT_ATOMS: atom_id res chain seq x y z
N MET A 1 28.18 -35.24 48.34
CA MET A 1 27.98 -35.82 49.68
C MET A 1 28.04 -34.67 50.67
N VAL A 2 26.93 -34.41 51.37
CA VAL A 2 26.80 -33.73 52.69
C VAL A 2 27.46 -32.34 52.76
N ARG A 3 26.68 -31.25 52.73
CA ARG A 3 26.13 -30.58 53.94
C ARG A 3 27.25 -30.32 54.98
N ALA A 4 27.51 -29.14 55.51
CA ALA A 4 26.69 -28.00 55.87
C ALA A 4 27.33 -27.49 57.18
N ASP A 5 26.97 -26.26 57.54
CA ASP A 5 26.82 -25.81 58.93
C ASP A 5 28.12 -25.49 59.70
N ASP A 6 28.21 -24.41 60.49
CA ASP A 6 27.16 -23.53 60.98
C ASP A 6 27.76 -22.30 61.69
N GLU A 7 26.88 -21.31 61.95
CA GLU A 7 26.80 -20.47 63.17
C GLU A 7 27.90 -19.42 63.48
N ALA A 8 27.64 -18.25 64.10
CA ALA A 8 26.42 -17.54 64.54
C ALA A 8 26.82 -16.18 65.18
N GLY A 9 25.82 -15.31 65.37
CA GLY A 9 25.80 -14.22 66.37
C GLY A 9 25.52 -12.83 65.78
N ALA A 10 24.30 -12.31 65.58
CA ALA A 10 23.05 -12.29 66.36
C ALA A 10 23.06 -11.33 67.58
N ALA A 11 22.32 -10.22 67.45
CA ALA A 11 21.41 -9.57 68.42
C ALA A 11 20.96 -8.23 67.78
N GLY A 12 19.69 -7.93 67.52
CA GLY A 12 18.42 -8.27 68.18
C GLY A 12 17.64 -6.95 68.29
N PHE A 13 16.32 -6.82 68.34
CA PHE A 13 15.12 -7.67 68.37
C PHE A 13 13.99 -6.67 68.01
N GLY A 14 13.02 -6.96 67.16
CA GLY A 14 11.89 -7.88 67.36
C GLY A 14 10.60 -7.06 67.26
N GLY A 15 9.44 -7.51 66.79
CA GLY A 15 8.90 -8.72 66.16
C GLY A 15 7.56 -8.26 65.53
N ALA A 16 6.68 -9.02 64.91
CA ALA A 16 6.55 -10.44 64.58
C ALA A 16 5.40 -10.51 63.54
N GLY A 17 5.37 -11.55 62.69
CA GLY A 17 4.16 -11.93 61.93
C GLY A 17 4.37 -12.20 60.45
N VAL A 18 4.42 -13.47 60.09
CA VAL A 18 4.28 -14.09 58.74
C VAL A 18 3.28 -15.26 58.98
N PRO A 19 2.41 -15.79 58.08
CA PRO A 19 2.40 -15.79 56.60
C PRO A 19 1.00 -15.59 55.93
N HIS A 20 0.98 -15.61 54.59
CA HIS A 20 -0.12 -16.01 53.68
C HIS A 20 -1.54 -15.39 53.80
N SER A 21 -2.02 -14.96 52.62
CA SER A 21 -3.43 -14.83 52.18
C SER A 21 -4.37 -13.82 52.85
N GLU A 22 -5.15 -13.17 51.98
CA GLU A 22 -6.45 -12.49 52.20
C GLU A 22 -6.51 -11.02 52.67
N VAL A 23 -7.04 -10.21 51.73
CA VAL A 23 -8.19 -9.27 51.88
C VAL A 23 -8.05 -8.05 52.79
N TYR A 24 -8.28 -6.85 52.22
CA TYR A 24 -9.28 -5.85 52.65
C TYR A 24 -9.37 -4.75 51.57
N ARG A 25 -10.41 -4.75 50.73
CA ARG A 25 -11.72 -4.04 50.88
C ARG A 25 -11.66 -2.52 50.67
N GLY A 26 -12.33 -2.09 49.62
CA GLY A 26 -13.50 -1.22 49.75
C GLY A 26 -13.29 0.29 49.59
N GLY A 27 -13.88 0.83 48.52
CA GLY A 27 -14.03 2.26 48.27
C GLY A 27 -14.24 2.52 46.78
N TYR A 28 -15.35 2.02 46.22
CA TYR A 28 -16.48 2.85 45.77
C TYR A 28 -16.16 3.75 44.56
N PHE A 29 -16.71 3.33 43.42
CA PHE A 29 -17.18 4.10 42.27
C PHE A 29 -16.17 4.86 41.38
N GLU A 30 -15.92 4.29 40.20
CA GLU A 30 -16.21 4.94 38.92
C GLU A 30 -16.88 3.91 37.99
N GLU A 31 -18.04 3.37 38.41
CA GLU A 31 -18.87 2.48 37.59
C GLU A 31 -19.56 3.20 36.41
N THR A 32 -19.43 4.52 36.30
CA THR A 32 -19.89 5.30 35.13
C THR A 32 -18.99 5.15 33.91
N GLY A 33 -17.74 4.68 34.05
CA GLY A 33 -16.83 4.45 32.93
C GLY A 33 -17.05 3.12 32.19
N ALA A 34 -17.48 2.09 32.92
CA ALA A 34 -17.72 0.75 32.36
C ALA A 34 -19.06 0.65 31.63
N VAL A 35 -20.08 1.40 32.07
CA VAL A 35 -21.41 1.44 31.43
C VAL A 35 -21.35 2.22 30.10
N ASN A 36 -20.62 3.34 30.05
CA ASN A 36 -20.41 4.11 28.80
C ASN A 36 -19.53 3.36 27.78
N GLN A 37 -18.58 2.53 28.22
CA GLN A 37 -17.81 1.64 27.32
C GLN A 37 -18.63 0.44 26.83
N ALA A 38 -19.61 -0.03 27.61
CA ALA A 38 -20.51 -1.10 27.20
C ALA A 38 -21.60 -0.62 26.24
N GLU A 39 -22.17 0.59 26.44
CA GLU A 39 -23.16 1.20 25.53
C GLU A 39 -22.57 1.49 24.15
N GLY A 40 -21.35 2.06 24.08
CA GLY A 40 -20.65 2.29 22.82
C GLY A 40 -20.30 1.00 22.07
N LEU A 41 -20.11 -0.12 22.76
CA LEU A 41 -19.85 -1.43 22.16
C LEU A 41 -21.13 -2.18 21.79
N GLN A 42 -22.24 -1.97 22.49
CA GLN A 42 -23.53 -2.60 22.18
C GLN A 42 -24.28 -1.90 21.04
N ASP A 43 -24.26 -0.57 20.96
CA ASP A 43 -24.82 0.16 19.81
C ASP A 43 -23.94 -0.03 18.55
N PHE A 44 -22.62 -0.16 18.70
CA PHE A 44 -21.68 -0.41 17.59
C PHE A 44 -21.73 -1.86 17.07
N ARG A 45 -21.97 -2.86 17.94
CA ARG A 45 -22.24 -4.26 17.51
C ARG A 45 -23.59 -4.39 16.80
N ARG A 46 -24.62 -3.67 17.24
CA ARG A 46 -25.97 -3.70 16.64
C ARG A 46 -26.03 -3.05 15.27
N GLN A 47 -25.30 -1.97 15.00
CA GLN A 47 -25.28 -1.39 13.65
C GLN A 47 -24.64 -2.29 12.59
N ASN A 48 -23.87 -3.32 12.97
CA ASN A 48 -23.05 -4.09 12.05
C ASN A 48 -23.32 -5.61 12.02
N GLU A 49 -24.12 -6.17 12.93
CA GLU A 49 -24.43 -7.62 12.94
C GLU A 49 -25.86 -7.95 12.46
N GLY A 50 -26.68 -6.95 12.09
CA GLY A 50 -28.05 -7.16 11.62
C GLY A 50 -28.37 -6.44 10.31
N HIS A 51 -29.38 -6.94 9.58
CA HIS A 51 -29.90 -6.33 8.38
C HIS A 51 -30.84 -5.19 8.76
N LEU A 52 -30.42 -3.95 8.47
CA LEU A 52 -31.26 -2.78 8.67
C LEU A 52 -32.32 -2.70 7.56
N ILE A 53 -33.58 -2.90 7.94
CA ILE A 53 -34.75 -2.74 7.08
C ILE A 53 -35.45 -1.44 7.49
N ILE A 54 -35.70 -0.55 6.53
CA ILE A 54 -36.50 0.66 6.78
C ILE A 54 -37.95 0.35 6.39
N ALA A 55 -38.86 0.40 7.35
CA ALA A 55 -40.29 0.18 7.14
C ALA A 55 -41.08 1.36 7.71
N ASP A 56 -41.89 2.02 6.87
CA ASP A 56 -42.73 3.17 7.26
C ASP A 56 -41.91 4.28 7.98
N ASP A 57 -40.74 4.61 7.41
CA ASP A 57 -39.73 5.54 7.95
C ASP A 57 -39.09 5.12 9.29
N ARG A 58 -39.16 3.82 9.64
CA ARG A 58 -38.63 3.28 10.90
C ARG A 58 -37.53 2.25 10.67
N PRO A 59 -36.40 2.34 11.39
CA PRO A 59 -35.34 1.34 11.32
C PRO A 59 -35.70 0.08 12.12
N ILE A 60 -35.65 -1.08 11.46
CA ILE A 60 -35.75 -2.42 12.05
C ILE A 60 -34.43 -3.13 11.81
N LEU A 61 -33.80 -3.63 12.87
CA LEU A 61 -32.54 -4.36 12.76
C LEU A 61 -32.79 -5.86 12.89
N VAL A 62 -32.67 -6.60 11.78
CA VAL A 62 -32.84 -8.06 11.77
C VAL A 62 -31.50 -8.76 11.98
N MET A 63 -31.28 -9.27 13.17
CA MET A 63 -30.07 -10.00 13.55
C MET A 63 -30.04 -11.42 12.97
N SER A 64 -31.21 -12.04 12.81
CA SER A 64 -31.35 -13.38 12.20
C SER A 64 -32.70 -13.50 11.51
N PHE A 65 -32.72 -13.95 10.25
CA PHE A 65 -33.95 -14.21 9.50
C PHE A 65 -34.63 -15.53 9.90
N GLY A 66 -33.91 -16.43 10.56
CA GLY A 66 -34.40 -17.75 10.91
C GLY A 66 -34.71 -18.64 9.70
N LEU A 67 -35.45 -19.72 9.96
CA LEU A 67 -35.86 -20.73 9.00
C LEU A 67 -37.37 -20.84 8.94
N LYS A 68 -37.90 -21.26 7.79
CA LYS A 68 -39.30 -21.62 7.69
C LYS A 68 -39.61 -22.83 8.59
N TYR A 69 -40.64 -22.73 9.43
CA TYR A 69 -41.05 -23.83 10.30
C TYR A 69 -41.47 -25.07 9.49
N GLN A 70 -40.85 -26.21 9.81
CA GLN A 70 -41.11 -27.50 9.14
C GLN A 70 -41.80 -28.54 10.04
N GLY A 71 -42.16 -28.18 11.27
CA GLY A 71 -42.79 -29.09 12.23
C GLY A 71 -44.29 -29.35 11.96
N ALA A 72 -45.00 -29.87 12.95
CA ALA A 72 -46.39 -30.30 12.80
C ALA A 72 -47.33 -29.15 12.36
N ASN A 73 -48.12 -29.37 11.31
CA ASN A 73 -49.07 -28.41 10.73
C ASN A 73 -48.44 -27.05 10.35
N PRO A 74 -47.47 -26.99 9.41
CA PRO A 74 -46.76 -25.76 9.07
C PRO A 74 -47.69 -24.70 8.47
N GLY A 75 -48.78 -25.12 7.80
CA GLY A 75 -49.79 -24.21 7.25
C GLY A 75 -50.57 -23.41 8.30
N LYS A 76 -50.56 -23.84 9.57
CA LYS A 76 -51.20 -23.12 10.68
C LYS A 76 -50.38 -21.90 11.11
N TYR A 77 -49.05 -21.94 10.92
CA TYR A 77 -48.12 -20.90 11.39
C TYR A 77 -47.85 -19.87 10.29
N LYS A 78 -48.94 -19.24 9.84
CA LYS A 78 -48.91 -18.13 8.89
C LYS A 78 -49.67 -16.94 9.44
N THR A 79 -49.10 -15.76 9.31
CA THR A 79 -49.80 -14.51 9.62
C THR A 79 -50.46 -13.92 8.37
N GLU A 80 -51.62 -13.29 8.55
CA GLU A 80 -52.48 -12.78 7.47
C GLU A 80 -52.81 -13.83 6.38
N GLY A 81 -52.73 -15.13 6.70
CA GLY A 81 -52.93 -16.24 5.77
C GLY A 81 -51.88 -16.39 4.66
N ARG A 82 -50.87 -15.50 4.60
CA ARG A 82 -49.91 -15.41 3.48
C ARG A 82 -48.44 -15.45 3.88
N TYR A 83 -48.07 -14.96 5.06
CA TYR A 83 -46.69 -14.81 5.48
C TYR A 83 -46.27 -15.94 6.42
N ASP A 84 -45.14 -16.59 6.13
CA ASP A 84 -44.60 -17.66 6.94
C ASP A 84 -43.94 -17.08 8.20
N ILE A 85 -44.20 -17.69 9.38
CA ILE A 85 -43.56 -17.29 10.63
C ILE A 85 -42.21 -18.03 10.76
N PRO A 86 -41.08 -17.29 10.80
CA PRO A 86 -39.76 -17.90 10.93
C PRO A 86 -39.48 -18.44 12.34
N VAL A 87 -38.65 -19.47 12.41
CA VAL A 87 -38.07 -20.04 13.64
C VAL A 87 -36.60 -19.66 13.72
N GLY A 88 -36.14 -19.17 14.88
CA GLY A 88 -34.79 -18.63 15.03
C GLY A 88 -34.65 -17.19 14.53
N TYR A 89 -35.77 -16.49 14.34
CA TYR A 89 -35.79 -15.09 13.95
C TYR A 89 -35.42 -14.21 15.14
N LYS A 90 -34.63 -13.18 14.89
CA LYS A 90 -34.24 -12.19 15.89
C LYS A 90 -34.24 -10.80 15.27
N ALA A 91 -35.05 -9.91 15.82
CA ALA A 91 -35.13 -8.53 15.40
C ALA A 91 -35.08 -7.58 16.60
N ILE A 92 -34.53 -6.40 16.37
CA ILE A 92 -34.44 -5.31 17.34
C ILE A 92 -35.08 -4.08 16.71
N ILE A 93 -35.95 -3.41 17.46
CA ILE A 93 -36.54 -2.13 17.07
C ILE A 93 -36.28 -1.09 18.15
N LYS A 94 -36.18 0.17 17.75
CA LYS A 94 -36.12 1.31 18.67
C LYS A 94 -37.49 1.98 18.74
N TRP A 95 -37.96 2.23 19.97
CA TRP A 95 -39.16 3.02 20.25
C TRP A 95 -38.71 4.20 21.13
N ASP A 96 -38.62 5.37 20.52
CA ASP A 96 -37.89 6.53 21.03
C ASP A 96 -36.44 6.16 21.39
N GLU A 97 -36.12 6.14 22.68
CA GLU A 97 -34.80 5.79 23.18
C GLU A 97 -34.72 4.36 23.76
N ASP A 98 -35.85 3.65 23.81
CA ASP A 98 -35.95 2.29 24.32
C ASP A 98 -35.75 1.25 23.21
N GLU A 99 -35.31 0.07 23.60
CA GLU A 99 -35.10 -1.04 22.68
C GLU A 99 -36.03 -2.21 22.99
N ILE A 100 -36.56 -2.80 21.93
CA ILE A 100 -37.42 -3.98 22.03
C ILE A 100 -36.82 -5.07 21.16
N VAL A 101 -36.54 -6.23 21.76
CA VAL A 101 -36.00 -7.40 21.09
C VAL A 101 -37.11 -8.43 20.93
N PHE A 102 -37.30 -8.90 19.70
CA PHE A 102 -38.23 -9.98 19.38
C PHE A 102 -37.48 -11.21 18.90
N MET A 103 -37.82 -12.36 19.47
CA MET A 103 -37.18 -13.63 19.15
C MET A 103 -38.21 -14.74 18.93
N THR A 104 -37.87 -15.64 18.02
CA THR A 104 -38.64 -16.87 17.79
C THR A 104 -37.75 -18.10 17.91
N ARG A 105 -38.32 -19.21 18.39
CA ARG A 105 -37.64 -20.51 18.47
C ARG A 105 -38.59 -21.66 18.18
N GLU A 106 -38.04 -22.85 18.00
CA GLU A 106 -38.82 -24.08 17.86
C GLU A 106 -39.31 -24.52 19.24
N GLY A 107 -40.63 -24.61 19.41
CA GLY A 107 -41.28 -25.15 20.61
C GLY A 107 -41.89 -26.52 20.38
N THR A 108 -42.45 -27.12 21.43
CA THR A 108 -42.95 -28.52 21.38
C THR A 108 -44.17 -28.72 20.48
N PHE A 109 -45.00 -27.70 20.31
CA PHE A 109 -46.25 -27.78 19.53
C PHE A 109 -46.30 -26.80 18.35
N GLY A 110 -45.27 -25.97 18.20
CA GLY A 110 -45.19 -24.86 17.24
C GLY A 110 -44.08 -23.88 17.61
N PRO A 111 -43.89 -22.81 16.82
CA PRO A 111 -42.99 -21.73 17.18
C PRO A 111 -43.38 -21.10 18.51
N GLU A 112 -42.39 -20.80 19.34
CA GLU A 112 -42.53 -20.00 20.57
C GLU A 112 -41.92 -18.63 20.34
N PHE A 113 -42.45 -17.64 21.07
CA PHE A 113 -42.12 -16.24 20.94
C PHE A 113 -41.64 -15.67 22.27
N GLN A 114 -40.74 -14.70 22.21
CA GLN A 114 -40.29 -13.94 23.37
C GLN A 114 -40.07 -12.48 22.97
N ILE A 115 -40.51 -11.58 23.84
CA ILE A 115 -40.22 -10.15 23.77
C ILE A 115 -39.33 -9.79 24.96
N ILE A 116 -38.35 -8.94 24.71
CA ILE A 116 -37.53 -8.30 25.74
C ILE A 116 -37.68 -6.81 25.57
N TYR A 117 -38.12 -6.13 26.62
CA TYR A 117 -38.20 -4.67 26.66
C TYR A 117 -37.06 -4.11 27.51
N LEU A 118 -36.28 -3.20 26.91
CA LEU A 118 -35.10 -2.58 27.48
C LEU A 118 -35.33 -1.06 27.51
N PRO A 119 -35.83 -0.51 28.63
CA PRO A 119 -35.97 0.94 28.77
C PRO A 119 -34.61 1.61 28.91
N LYS A 120 -34.48 2.86 28.43
CA LYS A 120 -33.29 3.69 28.67
C LYS A 120 -33.30 4.24 30.11
N SER A 121 -33.06 3.35 31.08
CA SER A 121 -32.92 3.68 32.49
C SER A 121 -31.44 3.60 32.91
N PRO A 122 -30.94 4.51 33.77
CA PRO A 122 -29.58 4.43 34.33
C PRO A 122 -29.39 3.25 35.31
N VAL A 123 -30.42 2.43 35.56
CA VAL A 123 -30.38 1.27 36.45
C VAL A 123 -30.51 -0.01 35.60
N ALA A 124 -29.46 -0.83 35.58
CA ALA A 124 -29.34 -2.03 34.73
C ALA A 124 -30.34 -3.17 35.05
N GLU A 125 -31.25 -3.00 36.01
CA GLU A 125 -32.19 -4.02 36.51
C GLU A 125 -33.63 -3.85 36.00
N ASP A 126 -33.96 -2.81 35.23
CA ASP A 126 -35.33 -2.49 34.79
C ASP A 126 -35.75 -3.09 33.42
N PHE A 127 -35.11 -4.17 32.95
CA PHE A 127 -35.55 -4.82 31.71
C PHE A 127 -36.67 -5.83 31.97
N THR A 128 -37.72 -5.78 31.14
CA THR A 128 -38.83 -6.75 31.23
C THR A 128 -38.60 -7.89 30.26
N LEU A 129 -38.33 -9.07 30.81
CA LEU A 129 -38.21 -10.32 30.07
C LEU A 129 -39.53 -11.08 30.12
N PHE A 130 -40.25 -11.15 29.00
CA PHE A 130 -41.45 -11.98 28.90
C PHE A 130 -41.03 -13.44 28.72
N GLU A 131 -41.72 -14.37 29.39
CA GLU A 131 -41.43 -15.80 29.22
C GLU A 131 -41.79 -16.28 27.81
N TRP A 132 -41.09 -17.32 27.34
CA TRP A 132 -41.39 -17.95 26.06
C TRP A 132 -42.82 -18.48 26.06
N ASN A 133 -43.63 -18.04 25.09
CA ASN A 133 -45.01 -18.48 24.95
C ASN A 133 -45.31 -18.84 23.49
N SER A 134 -46.13 -19.87 23.29
CA SER A 134 -46.65 -20.28 21.99
C SER A 134 -47.77 -19.36 21.46
N ASN A 135 -48.34 -18.52 22.31
CA ASN A 135 -49.35 -17.54 21.95
C ASN A 135 -48.75 -16.13 21.95
N ILE A 136 -48.49 -15.60 20.74
CA ILE A 136 -47.97 -14.24 20.58
C ILE A 136 -48.95 -13.18 21.08
N ALA A 137 -50.26 -13.41 21.00
CA ALA A 137 -51.26 -12.42 21.39
C ALA A 137 -51.20 -12.14 22.90
N ASP A 138 -51.03 -13.20 23.70
CA ASP A 138 -50.93 -13.07 25.16
C ASP A 138 -49.67 -12.29 25.57
N ILE A 139 -48.52 -12.55 24.92
CA ILE A 139 -47.29 -11.78 25.18
C ILE A 139 -47.47 -10.33 24.71
N TRP A 140 -48.09 -10.14 23.54
CA TRP A 140 -48.27 -8.81 22.97
C TRP A 140 -49.17 -7.93 23.84
N ASP A 141 -50.27 -8.47 24.36
CA ASP A 141 -51.17 -7.75 25.27
C ASP A 141 -50.48 -7.40 26.59
N GLN A 142 -49.67 -8.32 27.14
CA GLN A 142 -48.87 -8.04 28.35
C GLN A 142 -47.83 -6.94 28.09
N PHE A 143 -47.18 -6.97 26.93
CA PHE A 143 -46.23 -5.95 26.51
C PHE A 143 -46.90 -4.59 26.31
N LEU A 144 -48.05 -4.53 25.63
CA LEU A 144 -48.81 -3.29 25.46
C LEU A 144 -49.28 -2.73 26.80
N THR A 145 -49.75 -3.57 27.72
CA THR A 145 -50.15 -3.14 29.08
C THR A 145 -48.98 -2.52 29.85
N LEU A 146 -47.77 -3.08 29.71
CA LEU A 146 -46.55 -2.53 30.30
C LEU A 146 -46.23 -1.15 29.73
N VAL A 147 -46.35 -1.01 28.41
CA VAL A 147 -45.99 0.21 27.69
C VAL A 147 -47.03 1.34 27.85
N GLU A 148 -48.32 1.00 27.92
CA GLU A 148 -49.42 1.92 28.22
C GLU A 148 -49.31 2.57 29.60
N GLY A 149 -48.64 1.91 30.55
CA GLY A 149 -48.34 2.48 31.87
C GLY A 149 -47.28 3.59 31.85
N THR A 150 -46.60 3.84 30.73
CA THR A 150 -45.61 4.91 30.59
C THR A 150 -46.27 6.18 30.04
N GLU A 151 -46.75 7.04 30.95
CA GLU A 151 -47.41 8.31 30.60
C GLU A 151 -46.46 9.18 29.74
N ASP A 152 -46.98 9.80 28.67
CA ASP A 152 -46.33 10.68 27.67
C ASP A 152 -45.73 10.10 26.36
N ARG A 153 -45.88 8.80 26.04
CA ARG A 153 -45.34 8.26 24.76
C ARG A 153 -46.37 7.83 23.72
N ASP A 154 -46.01 7.93 22.43
CA ASP A 154 -46.91 7.63 21.31
C ASP A 154 -47.03 6.11 21.07
N ILE A 155 -48.09 5.53 21.63
CA ILE A 155 -48.39 4.08 21.57
C ILE A 155 -48.88 3.66 20.18
N ARG A 156 -49.27 4.60 19.31
CA ARG A 156 -49.67 4.32 17.92
C ARG A 156 -48.58 3.63 17.11
N PHE A 157 -47.35 3.62 17.62
CA PHE A 157 -46.25 2.81 17.10
C PHE A 157 -46.62 1.31 16.98
N PHE A 158 -47.46 0.80 17.89
CA PHE A 158 -47.80 -0.63 18.02
C PHE A 158 -49.15 -1.04 17.40
N ASP A 159 -49.98 -0.09 16.94
CA ASP A 159 -51.27 -0.34 16.27
C ASP A 159 -51.22 -1.39 15.13
N PRO A 160 -50.14 -1.49 14.32
CA PRO A 160 -50.05 -2.49 13.26
C PRO A 160 -49.94 -3.96 13.74
N GLY A 161 -49.73 -4.18 15.04
CA GLY A 161 -49.58 -5.50 15.66
C GLY A 161 -48.17 -6.09 15.52
N PRO A 162 -47.88 -7.19 16.25
CA PRO A 162 -46.52 -7.67 16.51
C PRO A 162 -45.77 -8.03 15.22
N TRP A 163 -46.47 -8.64 14.27
CA TRP A 163 -45.86 -9.13 13.03
C TRP A 163 -45.36 -8.02 12.10
N ARG A 164 -46.09 -6.89 12.07
CA ARG A 164 -45.69 -5.73 11.29
C ARG A 164 -44.64 -4.92 12.02
N THR A 165 -44.83 -4.72 13.33
CA THR A 165 -43.89 -4.00 14.19
C THR A 165 -42.48 -4.60 14.16
N PHE A 166 -42.35 -5.92 14.19
CA PHE A 166 -41.04 -6.60 14.12
C PHE A 166 -40.60 -6.97 12.70
N GLY A 167 -41.32 -6.55 11.66
CA GLY A 167 -40.91 -6.75 10.27
C GLY A 167 -41.06 -8.17 9.73
N VAL A 168 -41.76 -9.08 10.41
CA VAL A 168 -41.95 -10.47 9.94
C VAL A 168 -42.75 -10.54 8.63
N THR A 169 -43.69 -9.61 8.43
CA THR A 169 -44.51 -9.52 7.20
C THR A 169 -43.79 -8.86 6.02
N ARG A 170 -42.52 -8.48 6.16
CA ARG A 170 -41.77 -7.79 5.13
C ARG A 170 -41.38 -8.72 3.99
N ASP A 171 -41.46 -8.23 2.76
CA ASP A 171 -41.12 -9.01 1.57
C ASP A 171 -39.66 -9.48 1.62
N GLU A 172 -38.75 -8.67 2.16
CA GLU A 172 -37.33 -9.00 2.33
C GLU A 172 -37.14 -10.24 3.23
N VAL A 173 -37.84 -10.28 4.37
CA VAL A 173 -37.83 -11.41 5.31
C VAL A 173 -38.46 -12.64 4.66
N GLN A 174 -39.57 -12.47 3.95
CA GLN A 174 -40.32 -13.57 3.34
C GLN A 174 -39.61 -14.17 2.11
N ILE A 175 -38.86 -13.36 1.37
CA ILE A 175 -37.98 -13.82 0.29
C ILE A 175 -36.82 -14.63 0.88
N ALA A 176 -36.18 -14.14 1.94
CA ALA A 176 -35.11 -14.87 2.64
C ALA A 176 -35.58 -16.25 3.11
N LEU A 177 -36.80 -16.34 3.67
CA LEU A 177 -37.38 -17.60 4.13
C LEU A 177 -37.71 -18.59 3.00
N LYS A 178 -38.15 -18.10 1.84
CA LYS A 178 -38.51 -18.94 0.68
C LYS A 178 -37.30 -19.47 -0.06
N GLN A 179 -36.17 -18.76 -0.03
CA GLN A 179 -34.94 -19.16 -0.70
C GLN A 179 -34.20 -20.30 0.03
N GLY A 180 -34.68 -20.73 1.21
CA GLY A 180 -34.08 -21.83 1.96
C GLY A 180 -32.69 -21.45 2.45
N THR A 181 -32.64 -20.61 3.47
CA THR A 181 -31.41 -20.22 4.16
C THR A 181 -30.84 -21.41 4.95
N ASP A 182 -30.24 -22.39 4.27
CA ASP A 182 -29.08 -23.04 4.88
C ASP A 182 -28.12 -21.92 5.30
N VAL A 183 -27.46 -22.10 6.45
CA VAL A 183 -26.54 -21.16 7.14
C VAL A 183 -25.30 -20.77 6.30
N LYS A 184 -25.36 -20.89 4.97
CA LYS A 184 -24.28 -20.67 3.99
C LYS A 184 -24.74 -20.02 2.69
N THR A 185 -25.81 -19.22 2.70
CA THR A 185 -26.09 -18.31 1.57
C THR A 185 -25.41 -16.98 1.83
N ALA A 186 -24.40 -16.68 1.00
CA ALA A 186 -23.62 -15.46 1.07
C ALA A 186 -24.55 -14.24 1.02
N VAL A 187 -24.65 -13.53 2.14
CA VAL A 187 -25.21 -12.17 2.17
C VAL A 187 -24.45 -11.35 1.12
N ASP A 188 -25.18 -10.80 0.15
CA ASP A 188 -24.58 -10.03 -0.95
C ASP A 188 -23.71 -8.92 -0.33
N ARG A 189 -22.42 -8.89 -0.72
CA ARG A 189 -21.38 -7.95 -0.24
C ARG A 189 -20.71 -8.24 1.10
N ILE A 190 -20.92 -9.38 1.76
CA ILE A 190 -20.08 -9.81 2.91
C ILE A 190 -19.11 -10.93 2.51
N LEU A 191 -17.81 -10.77 2.83
CA LEU A 191 -16.81 -11.83 2.62
C LEU A 191 -16.77 -12.73 3.85
N TYR A 192 -16.92 -14.03 3.62
CA TYR A 192 -16.84 -15.03 4.67
C TYR A 192 -15.44 -15.64 4.71
N CYS A 193 -15.02 -16.05 5.90
CA CYS A 193 -13.75 -16.71 6.16
C CYS A 193 -13.99 -17.90 7.10
N ALA A 194 -13.93 -19.12 6.56
CA ALA A 194 -14.13 -20.34 7.34
C ALA A 194 -12.96 -20.65 8.29
N ASP A 195 -11.76 -20.16 8.00
CA ASP A 195 -10.56 -20.32 8.82
C ASP A 195 -10.02 -18.97 9.26
N GLU A 196 -10.46 -18.52 10.44
CA GLU A 196 -10.09 -17.23 11.03
C GLU A 196 -8.57 -17.04 11.19
N LYS A 197 -7.78 -18.12 11.23
CA LYS A 197 -6.32 -18.06 11.38
C LYS A 197 -5.59 -17.92 10.05
N ALA A 198 -6.13 -18.50 8.98
CA ALA A 198 -5.52 -18.48 7.64
C ALA A 198 -6.01 -17.31 6.77
N GLY A 199 -7.12 -16.68 7.15
CA GLY A 199 -7.77 -15.64 6.35
C GLY A 199 -8.56 -16.20 5.16
N PRO A 200 -9.30 -15.35 4.43
CA PRO A 200 -10.23 -15.80 3.39
C PRO A 200 -9.55 -16.48 2.20
N SER A 201 -10.11 -17.62 1.78
CA SER A 201 -9.64 -18.45 0.67
C SER A 201 -10.01 -17.86 -0.70
N VAL A 202 -9.37 -18.33 -1.77
CA VAL A 202 -9.69 -17.86 -3.14
C VAL A 202 -11.14 -18.22 -3.50
N GLU A 203 -11.63 -19.37 -3.07
CA GLU A 203 -13.01 -19.83 -3.29
C GLU A 203 -14.03 -18.93 -2.57
N GLU A 204 -13.68 -18.41 -1.40
CA GLU A 204 -14.49 -17.43 -0.68
C GLU A 204 -14.55 -16.10 -1.43
N TYR A 205 -13.43 -15.64 -1.98
CA TYR A 205 -13.40 -14.47 -2.87
C TYR A 205 -14.16 -14.70 -4.19
N MET A 206 -14.16 -15.93 -4.73
CA MET A 206 -14.96 -16.28 -5.91
C MET A 206 -16.45 -16.14 -5.63
N ARG A 207 -16.93 -16.71 -4.52
CA ARG A 207 -18.33 -16.56 -4.09
C ARG A 207 -18.67 -15.10 -3.81
N TYR A 208 -17.76 -14.39 -3.14
CA TYR A 208 -17.92 -12.98 -2.80
C TYR A 208 -18.11 -12.07 -4.02
N LEU A 209 -17.32 -12.28 -5.08
CA LEU A 209 -17.45 -11.56 -6.35
C LEU A 209 -18.64 -12.02 -7.20
N GLY A 210 -19.30 -13.12 -6.84
CA GLY A 210 -20.36 -13.74 -7.63
C GLY A 210 -19.83 -14.41 -8.90
N LEU A 211 -18.65 -15.04 -8.82
CA LEU A 211 -18.09 -15.86 -9.88
C LEU A 211 -18.80 -17.22 -9.90
N GLU A 212 -19.33 -17.59 -11.07
CA GLU A 212 -20.03 -18.85 -11.28
C GLU A 212 -19.02 -19.91 -11.76
N PRO A 213 -18.73 -20.97 -10.97
CA PRO A 213 -17.66 -21.92 -11.30
C PRO A 213 -17.85 -22.66 -12.63
N GLU A 214 -19.08 -22.79 -13.13
CA GLU A 214 -19.37 -23.50 -14.37
C GLU A 214 -19.16 -22.62 -15.61
N THR A 215 -19.45 -21.33 -15.51
CA THR A 215 -19.46 -20.39 -16.64
C THR A 215 -18.23 -19.48 -16.68
N ASP A 216 -17.60 -19.22 -15.53
CA ASP A 216 -16.51 -18.25 -15.36
C ASP A 216 -15.15 -18.90 -15.02
N VAL A 217 -14.93 -20.19 -15.32
CA VAL A 217 -13.67 -20.91 -15.01
C VAL A 217 -12.43 -20.11 -15.45
N ASP A 218 -12.49 -19.53 -16.65
CA ASP A 218 -11.42 -18.77 -17.27
C ASP A 218 -11.15 -17.41 -16.61
N PHE A 219 -12.03 -16.94 -15.71
CA PHE A 219 -11.92 -15.66 -15.00
C PHE A 219 -11.47 -15.80 -13.54
N SER A 220 -11.14 -17.01 -13.09
CA SER A 220 -10.59 -17.28 -11.76
C SER A 220 -9.35 -16.46 -11.41
N TRP A 221 -8.58 -16.00 -12.40
CA TRP A 221 -7.45 -15.11 -12.21
C TRP A 221 -7.85 -13.74 -11.64
N ILE A 222 -9.07 -13.26 -11.89
CA ILE A 222 -9.56 -11.98 -11.34
C ILE A 222 -9.69 -12.09 -9.81
N CYS A 223 -10.21 -13.21 -9.31
CA CYS A 223 -10.33 -13.46 -7.87
C CYS A 223 -8.95 -13.58 -7.19
N LYS A 224 -7.99 -14.25 -7.86
CA LYS A 224 -6.60 -14.31 -7.36
C LYS A 224 -5.98 -12.91 -7.28
N LEU A 225 -6.12 -12.12 -8.34
CA LEU A 225 -5.67 -10.72 -8.33
C LEU A 225 -6.35 -9.90 -7.25
N PHE A 226 -7.65 -10.09 -7.03
CA PHE A 226 -8.40 -9.36 -6.01
C PHE A 226 -7.90 -9.69 -4.60
N LYS A 227 -7.69 -10.97 -4.30
CA LYS A 227 -7.17 -11.44 -3.01
C LYS A 227 -5.76 -10.91 -2.73
N ASP A 228 -4.89 -10.92 -3.75
CA ASP A 228 -3.49 -10.54 -3.62
C ASP A 228 -3.26 -9.03 -3.71
N GLU A 229 -4.31 -8.25 -4.04
CA GLU A 229 -4.19 -6.81 -4.20
C GLU A 229 -3.93 -6.14 -2.83
N PRO A 230 -2.85 -5.34 -2.71
CA PRO A 230 -2.58 -4.61 -1.48
C PRO A 230 -3.71 -3.61 -1.22
N LYS A 231 -4.27 -3.67 -0.02
CA LYS A 231 -5.30 -2.75 0.45
C LYS A 231 -4.71 -1.32 0.58
N PRO A 232 -5.52 -0.26 0.39
CA PRO A 232 -5.06 1.08 0.68
C PRO A 232 -4.53 1.17 2.13
N ALA A 233 -3.45 1.91 2.36
CA ALA A 233 -2.72 1.89 3.63
C ALA A 233 -3.55 2.27 4.88
N HIS A 234 -4.69 2.93 4.70
CA HIS A 234 -5.61 3.31 5.77
C HIS A 234 -6.69 2.25 6.06
N PHE A 235 -6.79 1.17 5.28
CA PHE A 235 -7.75 0.10 5.48
C PHE A 235 -7.11 -1.11 6.17
N PHE A 236 -7.73 -1.55 7.25
CA PHE A 236 -7.32 -2.71 8.04
C PHE A 236 -8.38 -3.80 7.96
N GLU A 237 -7.95 -5.05 7.85
CA GLU A 237 -8.83 -6.22 7.76
C GLU A 237 -8.95 -6.88 9.12
N TYR A 238 -10.17 -7.26 9.48
CA TYR A 238 -10.48 -7.99 10.70
C TYR A 238 -11.47 -9.10 10.40
N ILE A 239 -11.40 -10.17 11.20
CA ILE A 239 -12.28 -11.33 11.09
C ILE A 239 -12.98 -11.51 12.44
N SER A 240 -14.30 -11.63 12.42
CA SER A 240 -15.11 -11.93 13.59
C SER A 240 -16.21 -12.90 13.21
N GLU A 241 -16.31 -14.02 13.93
CA GLU A 241 -17.33 -15.05 13.72
C GLU A 241 -17.37 -15.56 12.27
N GLY A 242 -16.19 -15.74 11.67
CA GLY A 242 -16.04 -16.15 10.28
C GLY A 242 -16.51 -15.14 9.22
N MET A 243 -16.72 -13.87 9.59
CA MET A 243 -17.02 -12.77 8.66
C MET A 243 -15.89 -11.74 8.63
N VAL A 244 -15.56 -11.25 7.45
CA VAL A 244 -14.52 -10.25 7.23
C VAL A 244 -15.14 -8.86 7.21
N TYR A 245 -14.57 -7.95 7.99
CA TYR A 245 -14.88 -6.51 7.94
C TYR A 245 -13.60 -5.68 7.80
N TRP A 246 -13.77 -4.46 7.31
CA TRP A 246 -12.68 -3.54 7.00
C TRP A 246 -12.84 -2.25 7.78
N PHE A 247 -11.81 -1.86 8.53
CA PHE A 247 -11.77 -0.59 9.25
C PHE A 247 -10.97 0.45 8.46
N SER A 248 -11.53 1.64 8.28
CA SER A 248 -10.83 2.79 7.71
C SER A 248 -10.28 3.67 8.82
N ALA A 249 -8.96 3.81 8.92
CA ALA A 249 -8.34 4.71 9.89
C ALA A 249 -8.56 6.21 9.57
N GLN A 250 -8.98 6.55 8.35
CA GLN A 250 -9.27 7.93 7.97
C GLN A 250 -10.65 8.38 8.45
N THR A 251 -11.67 7.54 8.23
CA THR A 251 -13.06 7.84 8.62
C THR A 251 -13.40 7.33 10.01
N GLN A 252 -12.56 6.45 10.57
CA GLN A 252 -12.81 5.69 11.81
C GLN A 252 -14.07 4.81 11.74
N GLU A 253 -14.45 4.40 10.53
CA GLU A 253 -15.63 3.58 10.26
C GLU A 253 -15.26 2.15 9.86
N THR A 254 -16.12 1.20 10.19
CA THR A 254 -16.04 -0.20 9.74
C THR A 254 -17.03 -0.47 8.61
N TYR A 255 -16.59 -1.22 7.61
CA TYR A 255 -17.40 -1.60 6.46
C TYR A 255 -17.40 -3.12 6.31
N TRP A 256 -18.50 -3.67 5.79
CA TRP A 256 -18.61 -5.08 5.41
C TRP A 256 -18.32 -5.33 3.93
N LYS A 257 -18.02 -4.27 3.18
CA LYS A 257 -17.67 -4.34 1.77
C LYS A 257 -16.19 -4.05 1.60
N HIS A 258 -15.47 -4.95 0.92
CA HIS A 258 -14.06 -4.74 0.63
C HIS A 258 -13.87 -3.43 -0.17
N PRO A 259 -12.88 -2.58 0.15
CA PRO A 259 -12.68 -1.27 -0.51
C PRO A 259 -12.57 -1.36 -2.03
N LEU A 260 -11.94 -2.42 -2.52
CA LEU A 260 -11.73 -2.67 -3.96
C LEU A 260 -12.82 -3.54 -4.61
N TYR A 261 -13.90 -3.89 -3.90
CA TYR A 261 -14.95 -4.78 -4.41
C TYR A 261 -15.53 -4.30 -5.76
N ASP A 262 -15.87 -3.00 -5.87
CA ASP A 262 -16.47 -2.47 -7.09
C ASP A 262 -15.50 -2.45 -8.27
N LYS A 263 -14.18 -2.33 -8.03
CA LYS A 263 -13.15 -2.43 -9.08
C LYS A 263 -13.20 -3.82 -9.71
N TYR A 264 -13.13 -4.87 -8.89
CA TYR A 264 -13.05 -6.26 -9.38
C TYR A 264 -14.39 -6.82 -9.83
N LYS A 265 -15.51 -6.43 -9.21
CA LYS A 265 -16.86 -6.81 -9.71
C LYS A 265 -17.11 -6.26 -11.12
N ARG A 266 -16.73 -5.00 -11.37
CA ARG A 266 -16.79 -4.43 -12.73
C ARG A 266 -15.80 -5.10 -13.68
N MET A 267 -14.60 -5.43 -13.22
CA MET A 267 -13.62 -6.17 -14.04
C MET A 267 -14.18 -7.52 -14.48
N LEU A 268 -14.82 -8.27 -13.59
CA LEU A 268 -15.48 -9.54 -13.90
C LEU A 268 -16.61 -9.37 -14.92
N GLN A 269 -17.46 -8.35 -14.75
CA GLN A 269 -18.53 -8.05 -15.72
C GLN A 269 -17.97 -7.72 -17.11
N VAL A 270 -16.91 -6.93 -17.20
CA VAL A 270 -16.27 -6.59 -18.49
C VAL A 270 -15.59 -7.83 -19.08
N ALA A 271 -14.97 -8.69 -18.26
CA ALA A 271 -14.37 -9.93 -18.71
C ALA A 271 -15.41 -10.90 -19.32
N ARG A 272 -16.61 -11.01 -18.72
CA ARG A 272 -17.72 -11.81 -19.28
C ARG A 272 -18.15 -11.34 -20.68
N ILE A 273 -18.08 -10.03 -20.94
CA ILE A 273 -18.42 -9.44 -22.24
C ILE A 273 -17.29 -9.64 -23.25
N GLN A 274 -16.05 -9.30 -22.87
CA GLN A 274 -14.91 -9.30 -23.79
C GLN A 274 -14.30 -10.69 -24.00
N LYS A 275 -14.55 -11.64 -23.07
CA LYS A 275 -14.06 -13.02 -23.07
C LYS A 275 -12.56 -13.11 -23.38
N PRO A 276 -11.69 -12.49 -22.55
CA PRO A 276 -10.25 -12.59 -22.74
C PRO A 276 -9.81 -14.06 -22.64
N LEU A 277 -8.90 -14.48 -23.52
CA LEU A 277 -8.34 -15.84 -23.48
C LEU A 277 -7.50 -16.02 -22.20
N PRO A 278 -7.44 -17.25 -21.63
CA PRO A 278 -6.63 -17.56 -20.45
C PRO A 278 -5.13 -17.67 -20.80
N HIS A 279 -4.60 -16.66 -21.49
CA HIS A 279 -3.22 -16.53 -21.89
C HIS A 279 -2.68 -15.18 -21.39
N TRP A 280 -1.45 -15.16 -20.87
CA TRP A 280 -0.88 -13.99 -20.20
C TRP A 280 -0.94 -12.71 -21.05
N LYS A 281 -0.70 -12.80 -22.37
CA LYS A 281 -0.82 -11.63 -23.28
C LYS A 281 -2.23 -11.07 -23.31
N SER A 282 -3.23 -11.94 -23.41
CA SER A 282 -4.64 -11.53 -23.47
C SER A 282 -5.08 -10.93 -22.14
N ILE A 283 -4.67 -11.53 -21.03
CA ILE A 283 -4.98 -11.03 -19.68
C ILE A 283 -4.32 -9.66 -19.46
N MET A 284 -3.06 -9.47 -19.86
CA MET A 284 -2.39 -8.17 -19.74
C MET A 284 -3.02 -7.10 -20.62
N SER A 285 -3.24 -7.38 -21.92
CA SER A 285 -3.93 -6.45 -22.82
C SER A 285 -5.29 -6.05 -22.25
N PHE A 286 -6.08 -7.01 -21.77
CA PHE A 286 -7.37 -6.76 -21.12
C PHE A 286 -7.24 -5.85 -19.89
N ARG A 287 -6.26 -6.10 -19.01
CA ARG A 287 -6.05 -5.28 -17.80
C ARG A 287 -5.65 -3.84 -18.15
N ILE A 288 -4.81 -3.66 -19.17
CA ILE A 288 -4.40 -2.34 -19.67
C ILE A 288 -5.60 -1.60 -20.28
N GLU A 289 -6.39 -2.27 -21.12
CA GLU A 289 -7.62 -1.72 -21.67
C GLU A 289 -8.61 -1.34 -20.57
N PHE A 290 -8.78 -2.20 -19.55
CA PHE A 290 -9.67 -1.93 -18.43
C PHE A 290 -9.23 -0.69 -17.63
N LEU A 291 -7.94 -0.57 -17.30
CA LEU A 291 -7.38 0.58 -16.62
C LEU A 291 -7.62 1.87 -17.41
N LEU A 292 -7.23 1.90 -18.69
CA LEU A 292 -7.34 3.11 -19.51
C LEU A 292 -8.79 3.50 -19.79
N ASN A 293 -9.68 2.53 -20.01
CA ASN A 293 -11.11 2.81 -20.18
C ASN A 293 -11.71 3.48 -18.93
N GLN A 294 -11.24 3.14 -17.73
CA GLN A 294 -11.66 3.86 -16.51
C GLN A 294 -11.15 5.30 -16.51
N VAL A 295 -9.89 5.53 -16.89
CA VAL A 295 -9.32 6.88 -17.00
C VAL A 295 -10.12 7.72 -18.00
N PHE A 296 -10.39 7.21 -19.20
CA PHE A 296 -11.16 7.94 -20.21
C PHE A 296 -12.62 8.17 -19.78
N ARG A 297 -13.25 7.23 -19.05
CA ARG A 297 -14.61 7.40 -18.53
C ARG A 297 -14.73 8.47 -17.46
N ASN A 298 -13.74 8.58 -16.58
CA ASN A 298 -13.73 9.56 -15.50
C ASN A 298 -13.46 10.99 -16.00
N ASN A 299 -12.94 11.15 -17.23
CA ASN A 299 -12.60 12.44 -17.84
C ASN A 299 -13.55 12.81 -19.01
N LEU A 300 -14.78 12.27 -19.02
CA LEU A 300 -15.76 12.53 -20.10
C LEU A 300 -16.32 13.97 -20.09
N ASP A 301 -16.06 14.74 -19.03
CA ASP A 301 -16.61 16.08 -18.83
C ASP A 301 -15.70 17.21 -19.34
N GLU A 302 -14.46 16.91 -19.76
CA GLU A 302 -13.51 17.90 -20.29
C GLU A 302 -13.60 18.05 -21.82
N GLU A 303 -13.53 19.29 -22.30
CA GLU A 303 -13.66 19.66 -23.72
C GLU A 303 -12.82 18.81 -24.69
N GLN A 304 -13.42 18.63 -25.87
CA GLN A 304 -13.42 17.41 -26.68
C GLN A 304 -12.15 17.12 -27.50
N ASP A 305 -10.94 17.55 -27.09
CA ASP A 305 -9.73 17.29 -27.87
C ASP A 305 -8.44 16.98 -27.08
N ARG A 306 -8.43 17.25 -25.77
CA ARG A 306 -7.23 17.03 -24.95
C ARG A 306 -7.14 15.59 -24.46
N MET A 307 -5.95 15.00 -24.57
CA MET A 307 -5.66 13.68 -23.99
C MET A 307 -5.72 13.81 -22.45
N PRO A 308 -6.48 12.95 -21.74
CA PRO A 308 -6.49 12.98 -20.29
C PRO A 308 -5.10 12.65 -19.74
N LEU A 309 -4.80 13.14 -18.54
CA LEU A 309 -3.55 12.85 -17.89
C LEU A 309 -3.48 11.36 -17.51
N VAL A 310 -2.78 10.57 -18.32
CA VAL A 310 -2.67 9.11 -18.13
C VAL A 310 -1.46 8.71 -17.28
N GLU A 311 -0.42 9.55 -17.20
CA GLU A 311 0.83 9.23 -16.51
C GLU A 311 0.79 9.55 -15.00
N THR A 312 -0.36 9.42 -14.36
CA THR A 312 -0.49 9.63 -12.91
C THR A 312 0.28 8.58 -12.12
N VAL A 313 0.62 8.90 -10.87
CA VAL A 313 1.30 7.99 -9.95
C VAL A 313 0.52 6.66 -9.83
N ASP A 314 -0.79 6.74 -9.64
CA ASP A 314 -1.65 5.56 -9.48
C ASP A 314 -1.65 4.69 -10.75
N ASN A 315 -1.74 5.30 -11.93
CA ASN A 315 -1.70 4.54 -13.19
C ASN A 315 -0.34 3.87 -13.42
N VAL A 316 0.77 4.52 -13.01
CA VAL A 316 2.11 3.92 -13.06
C VAL A 316 2.20 2.72 -12.11
N ILE A 317 1.65 2.83 -10.90
CA ILE A 317 1.61 1.72 -9.92
C ILE A 317 0.77 0.56 -10.47
N GLU A 318 -0.40 0.84 -11.06
CA GLU A 318 -1.23 -0.20 -11.68
C GLU A 318 -0.52 -0.87 -12.86
N MET A 319 0.21 -0.11 -13.68
CA MET A 319 1.02 -0.67 -14.76
C MET A 319 2.18 -1.51 -14.25
N ALA A 320 2.86 -1.09 -13.18
CA ALA A 320 3.87 -1.90 -12.51
C ALA A 320 3.29 -3.26 -12.08
N ARG A 321 2.07 -3.28 -11.52
CA ARG A 321 1.35 -4.52 -11.15
C ARG A 321 0.96 -5.36 -12.37
N ILE A 322 0.60 -4.75 -13.49
CA ILE A 322 0.29 -5.47 -14.73
C ILE A 322 1.52 -6.17 -15.27
N PHE A 323 2.65 -5.46 -15.35
CA PHE A 323 3.93 -5.98 -15.85
C PHE A 323 4.72 -6.78 -14.81
N ARG A 324 4.24 -6.86 -13.57
CA ARG A 324 4.92 -7.51 -12.43
C ARG A 324 6.32 -6.94 -12.17
N VAL A 325 6.43 -5.62 -12.29
CA VAL A 325 7.64 -4.85 -12.00
C VAL A 325 7.58 -4.37 -10.56
N ASN A 326 8.65 -4.59 -9.79
CA ASN A 326 8.78 -4.00 -8.47
C ASN A 326 9.49 -2.65 -8.56
N ILE A 327 8.71 -1.58 -8.75
CA ILE A 327 9.26 -0.22 -8.88
C ILE A 327 10.06 0.23 -7.66
N GLN A 328 9.85 -0.32 -6.46
CA GLN A 328 10.65 0.04 -5.29
C GLN A 328 12.10 -0.48 -5.42
N ASN A 329 12.28 -1.67 -6.00
CA ASN A 329 13.61 -2.22 -6.25
C ASN A 329 14.21 -1.75 -7.58
N GLU A 330 13.34 -1.43 -8.54
CA GLU A 330 13.69 -1.13 -9.93
C GLU A 330 13.09 0.21 -10.39
N PRO A 331 13.41 1.33 -9.70
CA PRO A 331 12.81 2.64 -9.96
C PRO A 331 12.97 3.09 -11.42
N TYR A 332 14.10 2.78 -12.06
CA TYR A 332 14.36 3.13 -13.47
C TYR A 332 13.29 2.65 -14.46
N LEU A 333 12.50 1.62 -14.11
CA LEU A 333 11.41 1.13 -14.96
C LEU A 333 10.17 2.01 -14.94
N VAL A 334 10.04 2.95 -13.99
CA VAL A 334 8.94 3.93 -13.97
C VAL A 334 8.84 4.70 -15.30
N HIS A 335 9.97 5.05 -15.92
CA HIS A 335 9.99 5.70 -17.23
C HIS A 335 9.43 4.81 -18.35
N VAL A 336 9.78 3.52 -18.31
CA VAL A 336 9.27 2.53 -19.26
C VAL A 336 7.77 2.36 -19.12
N LEU A 337 7.27 2.31 -17.87
CA LEU A 337 5.85 2.19 -17.56
C LEU A 337 5.06 3.45 -17.98
N ARG A 338 5.62 4.64 -17.77
CA ARG A 338 5.06 5.91 -18.26
C ARG A 338 4.95 5.96 -19.77
N ARG A 339 6.01 5.53 -20.48
CA ARG A 339 6.01 5.41 -21.94
C ARG A 339 4.95 4.41 -22.41
N ALA A 340 4.80 3.29 -21.71
CA ALA A 340 3.77 2.29 -21.99
C ALA A 340 2.35 2.87 -21.82
N LEU A 341 2.10 3.62 -20.73
CA LEU A 341 0.83 4.31 -20.50
C LEU A 341 0.46 5.22 -21.66
N ARG A 342 1.38 6.09 -22.09
CA ARG A 342 1.14 6.98 -23.24
C ARG A 342 0.81 6.19 -24.50
N HIS A 343 1.63 5.19 -24.83
CA HIS A 343 1.45 4.37 -26.02
C HIS A 343 0.07 3.67 -26.04
N TYR A 344 -0.30 3.00 -24.95
CA TYR A 344 -1.57 2.30 -24.86
C TYR A 344 -2.77 3.23 -24.75
N ALA A 345 -2.62 4.38 -24.10
CA ALA A 345 -3.67 5.37 -24.05
C ALA A 345 -4.04 5.87 -25.46
N HIS A 346 -3.05 6.07 -26.33
CA HIS A 346 -3.31 6.40 -27.74
C HIS A 346 -4.06 5.27 -28.45
N ALA A 347 -3.68 4.01 -28.24
CA ALA A 347 -4.38 2.87 -28.83
C ALA A 347 -5.86 2.82 -28.39
N VAL A 348 -6.13 3.02 -27.10
CA VAL A 348 -7.50 3.00 -26.53
C VAL A 348 -8.31 4.22 -27.00
N ARG A 349 -7.71 5.42 -27.07
CA ARG A 349 -8.37 6.63 -27.62
C ARG A 349 -8.83 6.41 -29.06
N GLU A 350 -8.01 5.75 -29.86
CA GLU A 350 -8.31 5.40 -31.26
C GLU A 350 -9.22 4.15 -31.40
N LYS A 351 -9.74 3.63 -30.28
CA LYS A 351 -10.57 2.41 -30.22
C LYS A 351 -9.88 1.18 -30.85
N ARG A 352 -8.55 1.17 -30.87
CA ARG A 352 -7.74 0.02 -31.28
C ARG A 352 -7.54 -0.89 -30.08
N LYS A 353 -7.50 -2.20 -30.33
CA LYS A 353 -7.12 -3.18 -29.30
C LYS A 353 -5.67 -2.97 -28.88
N VAL A 354 -5.39 -3.15 -27.59
CA VAL A 354 -4.03 -3.12 -27.03
C VAL A 354 -3.25 -4.33 -27.53
N LYS A 355 -2.20 -4.06 -28.29
CA LYS A 355 -1.24 -5.04 -28.82
C LYS A 355 0.13 -4.81 -28.18
N ASP A 356 1.16 -5.53 -28.62
CA ASP A 356 2.56 -5.19 -28.35
C ASP A 356 3.01 -5.29 -26.87
N VAL A 357 2.22 -5.94 -26.01
CA VAL A 357 2.57 -6.20 -24.60
C VAL A 357 3.88 -6.99 -24.46
N GLU A 358 4.16 -7.88 -25.41
CA GLU A 358 5.45 -8.58 -25.49
C GLU A 358 6.62 -7.63 -25.75
N ASP A 359 6.44 -6.64 -26.63
CA ASP A 359 7.51 -5.72 -27.00
C ASP A 359 7.90 -4.84 -25.81
N PHE A 360 6.92 -4.43 -25.00
CA PHE A 360 7.18 -3.74 -23.72
C PHE A 360 7.85 -4.64 -22.68
N ARG A 361 7.50 -5.93 -22.62
CA ARG A 361 8.19 -6.89 -21.76
C ARG A 361 9.66 -7.06 -22.18
N ASN A 362 9.92 -7.18 -23.48
CA ASN A 362 11.28 -7.24 -24.03
C ASN A 362 12.04 -5.93 -23.79
N LEU A 363 11.36 -4.78 -23.80
CA LEU A 363 11.95 -3.50 -23.42
C LEU A 363 12.38 -3.49 -21.95
N ILE A 364 11.54 -3.99 -21.03
CA ILE A 364 11.88 -4.12 -19.61
C ILE A 364 13.14 -4.98 -19.42
N VAL A 365 13.21 -6.14 -20.09
CA VAL A 365 14.40 -7.02 -20.05
C VAL A 365 15.66 -6.29 -20.50
N ARG A 366 15.58 -5.53 -21.61
CA ARG A 366 16.72 -4.73 -22.09
C ARG A 366 17.18 -3.69 -21.06
N TYR A 367 16.26 -3.05 -20.34
CA TYR A 367 16.61 -2.10 -19.29
C TYR A 367 17.28 -2.80 -18.09
N HIS A 368 16.84 -3.99 -17.70
CA HIS A 368 17.54 -4.79 -16.68
C HIS A 368 18.98 -5.10 -17.09
N ASP A 369 19.18 -5.64 -18.30
CA ASP A 369 20.51 -6.00 -18.80
C ASP A 369 21.45 -4.79 -18.82
N LEU A 370 20.89 -3.63 -19.16
CA LEU A 370 21.63 -2.39 -19.28
C LEU A 370 22.03 -1.82 -17.93
N VAL A 371 21.12 -1.79 -16.94
CA VAL A 371 21.47 -1.41 -15.56
C VAL A 371 22.50 -2.39 -14.99
N ALA A 372 22.36 -3.68 -15.24
CA ALA A 372 23.33 -4.70 -14.82
C ALA A 372 24.72 -4.45 -15.44
N GLN A 373 24.81 -4.00 -16.70
CA GLN A 373 26.09 -3.61 -17.30
C GLN A 373 26.73 -2.41 -16.60
N PHE A 374 25.95 -1.40 -16.21
CA PHE A 374 26.48 -0.27 -15.44
C PHE A 374 26.90 -0.67 -14.03
N GLU A 375 26.20 -1.60 -13.39
CA GLU A 375 26.60 -2.13 -12.09
C GLU A 375 27.94 -2.88 -12.19
N GLN A 376 28.10 -3.74 -13.21
CA GLN A 376 29.38 -4.41 -13.46
C GLN A 376 30.50 -3.43 -13.79
N ALA A 377 30.21 -2.39 -14.58
CA ALA A 377 31.18 -1.34 -14.88
C ALA A 377 31.58 -0.58 -13.62
N LYS A 378 30.62 -0.23 -12.75
CA LYS A 378 30.87 0.40 -11.44
C LYS A 378 31.79 -0.45 -10.58
N ASP A 379 31.50 -1.76 -10.47
CA ASP A 379 32.32 -2.69 -9.69
C ASP A 379 33.75 -2.79 -10.23
N LEU A 380 33.92 -2.81 -11.56
CA LEU A 380 35.22 -2.82 -12.20
C LEU A 380 35.99 -1.52 -11.94
N GLU A 381 35.32 -0.37 -12.04
CA GLU A 381 35.90 0.94 -11.75
C GLU A 381 36.32 1.05 -10.27
N MET A 382 35.47 0.62 -9.33
CA MET A 382 35.79 0.59 -7.90
C MET A 382 37.02 -0.28 -7.61
N ARG A 383 37.13 -1.46 -8.24
CA ARG A 383 38.31 -2.32 -8.10
C ARG A 383 39.58 -1.65 -8.63
N LYS A 384 39.50 -0.97 -9.78
CA LYS A 384 40.62 -0.19 -10.33
C LYS A 384 41.05 0.93 -9.39
N VAL A 385 40.08 1.66 -8.83
CA VAL A 385 40.34 2.72 -7.83
C VAL A 385 41.04 2.15 -6.60
N GLN A 386 40.57 1.01 -6.08
CA GLN A 386 41.18 0.37 -4.92
C GLN A 386 42.59 -0.15 -5.21
N GLN A 387 42.84 -0.67 -6.42
CA GLN A 387 44.18 -1.09 -6.85
C GLN A 387 45.15 0.09 -6.98
N MET A 388 44.68 1.27 -7.41
CA MET A 388 45.54 2.45 -7.51
C MET A 388 46.03 2.97 -6.16
N LYS A 389 45.33 2.67 -5.06
CA LYS A 389 45.74 3.09 -3.71
C LYS A 389 46.91 2.30 -3.16
N VAL A 390 47.16 1.10 -3.68
CA VAL A 390 48.27 0.27 -3.22
C VAL A 390 49.47 0.45 -4.14
N CYS A 391 50.66 0.26 -3.58
CA CYS A 391 51.90 0.37 -4.33
C CYS A 391 51.97 -0.69 -5.43
N VAL A 392 52.13 -0.25 -6.69
CA VAL A 392 52.20 -1.12 -7.89
C VAL A 392 53.25 -2.22 -7.82
N GLN A 393 54.25 -2.09 -6.95
CA GLN A 393 55.37 -3.01 -6.86
C GLN A 393 55.19 -4.09 -5.79
N CYS A 394 54.45 -3.81 -4.72
CA CYS A 394 54.27 -4.76 -3.63
C CYS A 394 52.82 -5.11 -3.34
N ASP A 395 51.85 -4.37 -3.89
CA ASP A 395 50.40 -4.55 -3.71
C ASP A 395 49.89 -4.59 -2.25
N GLU A 396 50.78 -4.39 -1.26
CA GLU A 396 50.49 -4.50 0.17
C GLU A 396 50.37 -3.14 0.89
N ARG A 397 51.22 -2.17 0.52
CA ARG A 397 51.32 -0.88 1.22
C ARG A 397 50.67 0.23 0.43
N ASP A 398 50.10 1.19 1.15
CA ASP A 398 49.54 2.40 0.55
C ASP A 398 50.57 3.14 -0.30
N ALA A 399 50.10 3.59 -1.46
CA ALA A 399 50.89 4.38 -2.37
C ALA A 399 50.85 5.85 -1.96
N VAL A 400 51.99 6.32 -1.48
CA VAL A 400 52.18 7.69 -0.96
C VAL A 400 53.02 8.57 -1.91
N LEU A 401 53.58 7.98 -2.97
CA LEU A 401 54.41 8.66 -3.95
C LEU A 401 53.95 8.36 -5.38
N PHE A 402 53.87 9.39 -6.20
CA PHE A 402 53.72 9.30 -7.65
C PHE A 402 55.03 9.65 -8.34
N CYS A 403 55.38 8.88 -9.38
CA CYS A 403 56.54 9.12 -10.22
C CYS A 403 56.11 9.73 -11.55
N ASP A 404 56.46 10.98 -11.85
CA ASP A 404 56.00 11.67 -13.07
C ASP A 404 56.50 10.99 -14.37
N ASN A 405 57.67 10.33 -14.29
CA ASN A 405 58.31 9.66 -15.42
C ASN A 405 57.79 8.23 -15.63
N CYS A 406 57.56 7.47 -14.55
CA CYS A 406 56.99 6.13 -14.64
C CYS A 406 55.47 6.16 -14.81
N ARG A 407 54.83 7.25 -14.37
CA ARG A 407 53.36 7.43 -14.29
C ARG A 407 52.67 6.38 -13.42
N ASP A 408 53.35 5.98 -12.34
CA ASP A 408 52.93 4.93 -11.42
C ASP A 408 52.98 5.38 -9.96
N PHE A 409 52.24 4.67 -9.11
CA PHE A 409 52.10 4.91 -7.68
C PHE A 409 52.90 3.90 -6.84
N PHE A 410 53.67 4.41 -5.88
CA PHE A 410 54.59 3.62 -5.07
C PHE A 410 54.46 3.94 -3.58
N CYS A 411 54.72 2.95 -2.73
CA CYS A 411 55.08 3.18 -1.34
C CYS A 411 56.52 3.70 -1.27
N GLN A 412 56.87 4.40 -0.20
CA GLN A 412 58.20 4.99 -0.02
C GLN A 412 59.33 3.97 -0.18
N ALA A 413 59.20 2.80 0.46
CA ALA A 413 60.22 1.75 0.41
C ALA A 413 60.45 1.17 -1.00
N CYS A 414 59.40 1.02 -1.80
CA CYS A 414 59.53 0.51 -3.17
C CYS A 414 60.04 1.60 -4.11
N PHE A 415 59.62 2.86 -3.92
CA PHE A 415 60.14 3.97 -4.71
C PHE A 415 61.65 4.11 -4.53
N ASP A 416 62.13 4.22 -3.29
CA ASP A 416 63.54 4.42 -3.00
C ASP A 416 64.39 3.25 -3.52
N ARG A 417 63.89 2.01 -3.40
CA ARG A 417 64.58 0.82 -3.93
C ARG A 417 64.71 0.83 -5.45
N LEU A 418 63.64 1.18 -6.17
CA LEU A 418 63.59 1.15 -7.65
C LEU A 418 64.23 2.39 -8.28
N HIS A 419 64.23 3.52 -7.59
CA HIS A 419 64.71 4.81 -8.08
C HIS A 419 66.09 5.19 -7.53
N ALA A 420 66.69 4.41 -6.64
CA ALA A 420 68.06 4.70 -6.16
C ALA A 420 69.15 4.51 -7.23
N ARG A 421 68.89 3.74 -8.31
CA ARG A 421 69.92 3.31 -9.28
C ARG A 421 69.51 3.54 -10.74
N GLY A 422 70.52 3.67 -11.60
CA GLY A 422 70.35 3.73 -13.05
C GLY A 422 69.63 4.99 -13.56
N ARG A 423 68.99 4.88 -14.72
CA ARG A 423 68.28 5.99 -15.39
C ARG A 423 67.07 6.52 -14.61
N ARG A 424 66.57 5.75 -13.63
CA ARG A 424 65.39 6.13 -12.82
C ARG A 424 65.73 7.08 -11.67
N LYS A 425 67.02 7.31 -11.38
CA LYS A 425 67.45 8.20 -10.29
C LYS A 425 67.08 9.67 -10.48
N THR A 426 66.92 10.10 -11.74
CA THR A 426 66.52 11.46 -12.08
C THR A 426 65.01 11.62 -12.22
N HIS A 427 64.22 10.58 -11.93
CA HIS A 427 62.77 10.68 -11.99
C HIS A 427 62.26 11.58 -10.88
N ARG A 428 61.30 12.45 -11.21
CA ARG A 428 60.67 13.34 -10.24
C ARG A 428 59.61 12.57 -9.45
N ARG A 429 59.60 12.79 -8.12
CA ARG A 429 58.59 12.26 -7.21
C ARG A 429 57.70 13.36 -6.68
N THR A 430 56.42 13.03 -6.54
CA THR A 430 55.40 13.90 -5.92
C THR A 430 54.73 13.10 -4.81
N TRP A 431 54.62 13.69 -3.62
CA TRP A 431 53.84 13.11 -2.54
C TRP A 431 52.36 13.19 -2.89
N VAL A 432 51.66 12.08 -2.76
CA VAL A 432 50.24 11.98 -3.07
C VAL A 432 49.47 11.54 -1.84
N GLU A 433 48.40 12.27 -1.56
CA GLU A 433 47.37 11.86 -0.60
C GLU A 433 46.23 11.26 -1.42
N MET A 434 46.07 9.94 -1.34
CA MET A 434 44.97 9.21 -1.97
C MET A 434 43.84 8.98 -0.96
N GLY A 435 43.03 10.01 -0.75
CA GLY A 435 41.80 9.90 0.01
C GLY A 435 40.64 9.39 -0.86
N MET A 436 39.66 8.73 -0.23
CA MET A 436 38.37 8.49 -0.88
C MET A 436 37.45 9.66 -0.69
N CYS A 437 36.55 9.86 -1.65
CA CYS A 437 35.41 10.71 -1.46
C CYS A 437 34.61 10.23 -0.24
N ALA A 438 34.41 11.10 0.74
CA ALA A 438 33.62 10.83 1.94
C ALA A 438 32.16 10.50 1.62
N GLU A 439 31.63 11.05 0.52
CA GLU A 439 30.23 10.88 0.12
C GLU A 439 29.96 9.58 -0.63
N CYS A 440 30.72 9.30 -1.70
CA CYS A 440 30.46 8.10 -2.49
C CYS A 440 31.30 6.91 -2.04
N SER A 441 32.49 7.10 -1.46
CA SER A 441 33.45 6.03 -1.19
C SER A 441 33.79 5.14 -2.42
N GLU A 442 33.45 5.59 -3.63
CA GLU A 442 33.64 4.86 -4.89
C GLU A 442 34.76 5.46 -5.75
N ALA A 443 35.05 6.75 -5.56
CA ALA A 443 36.04 7.49 -6.34
C ALA A 443 37.09 8.16 -5.45
N ILE A 444 38.26 8.41 -6.04
CA ILE A 444 39.35 9.15 -5.39
C ILE A 444 38.90 10.60 -5.19
N ALA A 445 39.19 11.15 -4.01
CA ALA A 445 38.94 12.53 -3.71
C ALA A 445 39.88 13.44 -4.51
N LEU A 446 39.32 14.53 -5.04
CA LEU A 446 40.06 15.58 -5.75
C LEU A 446 40.05 16.91 -4.98
N PHE A 447 39.08 17.07 -4.08
CA PHE A 447 38.86 18.30 -3.33
C PHE A 447 38.84 18.01 -1.83
N HIS A 448 39.45 18.88 -1.05
CA HIS A 448 39.23 19.00 0.39
C HIS A 448 38.41 20.26 0.65
N CYS A 449 37.26 20.11 1.30
CA CYS A 449 36.41 21.24 1.64
C CYS A 449 36.80 21.76 3.03
N VAL A 450 37.22 23.02 3.13
CA VAL A 450 37.69 23.59 4.42
C VAL A 450 36.57 23.62 5.46
N GLN A 451 35.36 23.96 5.06
CA GLN A 451 34.22 24.13 5.96
C GLN A 451 33.60 22.82 6.39
N CYS A 452 33.62 21.80 5.52
CA CYS A 452 33.17 20.45 5.89
C CYS A 452 34.28 19.65 6.59
N ALA A 453 35.54 20.04 6.42
CA ALA A 453 36.72 19.28 6.84
C ALA A 453 36.79 17.85 6.24
N ASP A 454 36.22 17.69 5.04
CA ASP A 454 36.04 16.39 4.37
C ASP A 454 36.58 16.39 2.94
N LEU A 455 36.84 15.18 2.43
CA LEU A 455 37.39 14.92 1.09
C LEU A 455 36.29 14.52 0.11
N TYR A 456 36.27 15.09 -1.09
CA TYR A 456 35.22 14.87 -2.09
C TYR A 456 35.81 14.59 -3.48
N CYS A 457 35.17 13.69 -4.24
CA CYS A 457 35.39 13.59 -5.69
C CYS A 457 34.71 14.77 -6.42
N ARG A 458 35.01 14.92 -7.72
CA ARG A 458 34.43 16.02 -8.53
C ARG A 458 32.91 16.03 -8.53
N ASP A 459 32.29 14.88 -8.81
CA ASP A 459 30.83 14.81 -8.91
C ASP A 459 30.14 15.11 -7.57
N CYS A 460 30.60 14.50 -6.47
CA CYS A 460 30.03 14.75 -5.16
C CYS A 460 30.26 16.18 -4.68
N PHE A 461 31.43 16.78 -4.96
CA PHE A 461 31.66 18.18 -4.63
C PHE A 461 30.68 19.08 -5.42
N GLN A 462 30.53 18.83 -6.72
CA GLN A 462 29.63 19.58 -7.59
C GLN A 462 28.15 19.48 -7.13
N ASP A 463 27.69 18.29 -6.77
CA ASP A 463 26.31 18.05 -6.34
C ASP A 463 25.98 18.73 -5.01
N TRP A 464 26.88 18.63 -4.02
CA TRP A 464 26.64 19.10 -2.65
C TRP A 464 27.07 20.55 -2.41
N HIS A 465 28.07 21.05 -3.13
CA HIS A 465 28.69 22.36 -2.87
C HIS A 465 28.30 23.43 -3.89
N MET A 466 27.46 23.14 -4.88
CA MET A 466 26.87 24.16 -5.77
C MET A 466 25.42 24.54 -5.40
N ARG A 467 24.86 23.97 -4.33
CA ARG A 467 23.46 24.17 -3.92
C ARG A 467 23.35 24.68 -2.47
N GLY A 468 22.37 25.54 -2.21
CA GLY A 468 22.03 26.01 -0.85
C GLY A 468 23.15 26.78 -0.13
N GLY A 469 23.17 26.70 1.20
CA GLY A 469 24.14 27.40 2.05
C GLY A 469 25.60 26.94 1.91
N ARG A 470 25.85 25.84 1.18
CA ARG A 470 27.18 25.27 0.95
C ARG A 470 27.88 25.83 -0.29
N ARG A 471 27.24 26.74 -1.04
CA ARG A 471 27.79 27.38 -2.25
C ARG A 471 29.09 28.15 -2.04
N ASN A 472 29.30 28.63 -0.81
CA ASN A 472 30.46 29.46 -0.46
C ASN A 472 31.57 28.64 0.23
N HIS A 473 31.42 27.32 0.26
CA HIS A 473 32.48 26.45 0.76
C HIS A 473 33.70 26.51 -0.16
N ILE A 474 34.89 26.56 0.43
CA ILE A 474 36.15 26.78 -0.27
C ILE A 474 36.76 25.40 -0.57
N PRO A 475 36.86 25.00 -1.85
CA PRO A 475 37.59 23.81 -2.24
C PRO A 475 39.10 24.05 -2.25
N ILE A 476 39.85 23.17 -1.60
CA ILE A 476 41.28 22.99 -1.82
C ILE A 476 41.45 21.81 -2.78
N VAL A 477 42.04 22.06 -3.95
CA VAL A 477 42.39 20.98 -4.89
C VAL A 477 43.54 20.17 -4.31
N LEU A 478 43.33 18.87 -4.13
CA LEU A 478 44.38 17.96 -3.66
C LEU A 478 45.47 17.87 -4.74
N ARG A 479 46.70 18.23 -4.37
CA ARG A 479 47.84 18.38 -5.30
C ARG A 479 48.23 17.08 -6.03
N SER A 480 47.68 15.95 -5.61
CA SER A 480 47.88 14.61 -6.18
C SER A 480 47.69 14.52 -7.70
N PHE A 481 46.97 15.48 -8.31
CA PHE A 481 46.67 15.52 -9.75
C PHE A 481 47.13 16.80 -10.47
N ASN A 482 47.79 17.73 -9.78
CA ASN A 482 48.31 18.98 -10.34
C ASN A 482 49.81 18.85 -10.65
N SER A 483 50.20 17.87 -11.46
CA SER A 483 51.50 17.98 -12.14
C SER A 483 51.37 19.15 -13.13
N GLN A 484 52.30 20.10 -13.09
CA GLN A 484 52.34 21.32 -13.91
C GLN A 484 52.49 21.07 -15.43
N THR A 485 52.17 19.87 -15.89
CA THR A 485 52.10 19.49 -17.29
C THR A 485 50.64 19.16 -17.60
N ASP A 486 50.01 20.00 -18.41
CA ASP A 486 48.57 20.09 -18.75
C ASP A 486 47.91 18.84 -19.39
N LYS A 487 48.35 17.64 -19.05
CA LYS A 487 47.65 16.41 -19.37
C LYS A 487 47.76 15.49 -18.18
N LEU A 488 46.74 15.51 -17.30
CA LEU A 488 46.42 14.29 -16.56
C LEU A 488 46.39 13.17 -17.59
N ALA A 489 47.01 12.02 -17.31
CA ALA A 489 46.83 10.87 -18.19
C ALA A 489 45.32 10.70 -18.44
N ASP A 490 44.93 10.52 -19.70
CA ASP A 490 43.53 10.49 -20.21
C ASP A 490 42.55 9.59 -19.42
N ALA A 491 43.03 8.86 -18.42
CA ALA A 491 42.27 7.95 -17.58
C ALA A 491 41.90 8.46 -16.17
N THR A 492 42.44 9.58 -15.64
CA THR A 492 42.42 9.78 -14.16
C THR A 492 41.33 10.67 -13.52
N PRO A 493 40.85 11.79 -14.08
CA PRO A 493 39.94 12.66 -13.34
C PRO A 493 38.48 12.17 -13.25
N ALA A 494 38.15 11.04 -13.91
CA ALA A 494 36.80 10.46 -13.96
C ALA A 494 36.75 8.95 -13.61
N MET A 495 37.86 8.37 -13.13
CA MET A 495 37.86 6.95 -12.73
C MET A 495 36.95 6.75 -11.50
N GLY A 496 35.90 5.94 -11.66
CA GLY A 496 34.97 5.57 -10.57
C GLY A 496 33.69 6.39 -10.49
N THR A 497 33.46 7.39 -11.33
CA THR A 497 32.25 8.23 -11.22
C THR A 497 31.24 8.07 -12.35
N GLY A 498 31.65 7.58 -13.53
CA GLY A 498 30.75 7.48 -14.69
C GLY A 498 29.62 6.48 -14.46
N ALA A 499 29.98 5.21 -14.28
CA ALA A 499 29.00 4.14 -14.08
C ALA A 499 28.26 4.29 -12.74
N GLY A 500 28.96 4.67 -11.68
CA GLY A 500 28.36 4.89 -10.35
C GLY A 500 27.29 5.98 -10.34
N LYS A 501 27.51 7.09 -11.07
CA LYS A 501 26.53 8.17 -11.22
C LYS A 501 25.28 7.72 -11.97
N ILE A 502 25.46 6.94 -13.05
CA ILE A 502 24.35 6.38 -13.83
C ILE A 502 23.51 5.43 -12.97
N VAL A 503 24.16 4.52 -12.24
CA VAL A 503 23.46 3.61 -11.32
C VAL A 503 22.73 4.38 -10.22
N LYS A 504 23.35 5.42 -9.65
CA LYS A 504 22.72 6.28 -8.63
C LYS A 504 21.50 7.04 -9.18
N GLN A 505 21.55 7.50 -10.43
CA GLN A 505 20.41 8.12 -11.12
C GLN A 505 19.30 7.09 -11.35
N ALA A 506 19.64 5.93 -11.91
CA ALA A 506 18.71 4.84 -12.20
C ALA A 506 18.03 4.27 -10.94
N ARG A 507 18.74 4.28 -9.80
CA ARG A 507 18.24 3.83 -8.50
C ARG A 507 17.58 4.94 -7.68
N SER A 508 17.47 6.16 -8.19
CA SER A 508 16.81 7.21 -7.42
C SER A 508 15.30 6.93 -7.30
N PRO A 509 14.72 7.12 -6.09
CA PRO A 509 13.29 6.93 -5.86
C PRO A 509 12.45 8.16 -6.21
N TRP A 510 13.06 9.28 -6.60
CA TRP A 510 12.35 10.54 -6.86
C TRP A 510 12.03 10.70 -8.34
N PHE A 511 10.76 10.98 -8.65
CA PHE A 511 10.26 11.17 -10.01
C PHE A 511 9.42 12.43 -10.13
N CYS A 512 9.47 13.08 -11.30
CA CYS A 512 8.62 14.21 -11.62
C CYS A 512 7.31 13.74 -12.28
N PHE A 513 6.18 14.15 -11.72
CA PHE A 513 4.84 13.95 -12.25
C PHE A 513 4.16 15.29 -12.53
N LEU A 514 3.08 15.27 -13.30
CA LEU A 514 2.18 16.40 -13.52
C LEU A 514 0.90 16.14 -12.74
N ASP A 515 0.30 17.18 -12.17
CA ASP A 515 -1.06 17.11 -11.64
C ASP A 515 -2.10 17.52 -12.70
N GLU A 516 -3.38 17.52 -12.32
CA GLU A 516 -4.52 17.88 -13.17
C GLU A 516 -4.37 19.27 -13.80
N ASN A 517 -3.70 20.20 -13.10
CA ASN A 517 -3.43 21.55 -13.58
C ASN A 517 -2.15 21.65 -14.43
N ASN A 518 -1.51 20.53 -14.76
CA ASN A 518 -0.20 20.44 -15.43
C ASN A 518 0.94 21.07 -14.65
N ILE A 519 0.82 21.14 -13.33
CA ILE A 519 1.87 21.64 -12.45
C ILE A 519 2.74 20.46 -12.03
N LYS A 520 4.06 20.63 -12.18
CA LYS A 520 5.04 19.62 -11.78
C LYS A 520 5.01 19.40 -10.27
N PHE A 521 5.07 18.15 -9.85
CA PHE A 521 5.35 17.75 -8.49
C PHE A 521 6.29 16.56 -8.47
N TYR A 522 6.97 16.36 -7.34
CA TYR A 522 7.94 15.30 -7.16
C TYR A 522 7.37 14.25 -6.22
N TYR A 523 7.39 13.00 -6.65
CA TYR A 523 6.89 11.86 -5.89
C TYR A 523 8.04 10.91 -5.60
N ASN A 524 8.13 10.47 -4.35
CA ASN A 524 9.05 9.44 -3.93
C ASN A 524 8.33 8.10 -3.88
N ILE A 525 8.72 7.17 -4.74
CA ILE A 525 8.03 5.88 -4.89
C ILE A 525 8.26 4.90 -3.72
N GLU A 526 9.33 5.10 -2.93
CA GLU A 526 9.63 4.25 -1.77
C GLU A 526 8.82 4.69 -0.54
N THR A 527 8.75 6.00 -0.31
CA THR A 527 8.13 6.59 0.89
C THR A 527 6.69 7.01 0.67
N GLY A 528 6.23 7.14 -0.57
CA GLY A 528 4.91 7.66 -0.92
C GLY A 528 4.76 9.18 -0.73
N VAL A 529 5.84 9.90 -0.39
CA VAL A 529 5.80 11.33 -0.13
C VAL A 529 5.79 12.11 -1.44
N SER A 530 4.87 13.07 -1.55
CA SER A 530 4.83 14.06 -2.64
C SER A 530 5.27 15.45 -2.14
N ARG A 531 5.91 16.23 -3.01
CA ARG A 531 6.31 17.61 -2.72
C ARG A 531 6.31 18.46 -3.99
N ARG A 532 6.20 19.79 -3.82
CA ARG A 532 6.21 20.75 -4.94
C ARG A 532 7.60 21.29 -5.26
N ASP A 533 8.47 21.34 -4.27
CA ASP A 533 9.85 21.80 -4.44
C ASP A 533 10.76 20.65 -4.88
N MET A 534 11.72 20.97 -5.74
CA MET A 534 12.63 19.97 -6.31
C MET A 534 13.47 19.32 -5.20
N PRO A 535 13.45 17.98 -5.05
CA PRO A 535 14.23 17.32 -4.03
C PRO A 535 15.74 17.55 -4.26
N ILE A 536 16.50 17.61 -3.16
CA ILE A 536 17.96 17.73 -3.21
C ILE A 536 18.58 16.46 -3.80
N ALA A 537 17.94 15.32 -3.58
CA ALA A 537 18.32 14.03 -4.14
C ALA A 537 18.31 14.07 -5.67
N VAL A 538 19.14 13.22 -6.28
CA VAL A 538 19.14 12.98 -7.72
C VAL A 538 17.73 12.59 -8.15
N ILE A 539 17.17 13.18 -9.20
CA ILE A 539 15.89 12.75 -9.73
C ILE A 539 16.17 11.64 -10.73
N ASN A 540 15.36 10.59 -10.68
CA ASN A 540 15.33 9.59 -11.73
C ASN A 540 14.56 10.18 -12.90
N GLU A 541 15.26 10.99 -13.70
CA GLU A 541 14.81 11.47 -15.01
C GLU A 541 15.67 10.79 -16.08
N PRO A 542 15.14 10.57 -17.29
CA PRO A 542 15.89 9.89 -18.33
C PRO A 542 17.24 10.57 -18.55
N ILE A 543 18.28 9.76 -18.74
CA ILE A 543 19.61 10.22 -19.12
C ILE A 543 19.43 10.92 -20.47
N GLU A 544 19.41 12.26 -20.46
CA GLU A 544 19.26 13.06 -21.68
C GLU A 544 20.24 12.57 -22.75
N GLU A 545 19.72 12.31 -23.96
CA GLU A 545 20.46 11.87 -25.14
C GLU A 545 21.62 12.81 -25.55
N ASN A 546 21.72 13.99 -24.93
CA ASN A 546 22.60 15.09 -25.34
C ASN A 546 23.88 15.29 -24.50
N LYS A 547 24.21 14.43 -23.54
CA LYS A 547 25.51 14.50 -22.84
C LYS A 547 26.53 13.59 -23.52
N GLY A 548 27.06 14.11 -24.63
CA GLY A 548 28.04 13.47 -25.50
C GLY A 548 29.33 13.03 -24.80
N GLY A 549 29.80 11.86 -25.22
CA GLY A 549 31.06 11.26 -24.84
C GLY A 549 31.10 9.82 -25.32
N GLY A 550 31.50 9.63 -26.58
CA GLY A 550 31.61 8.38 -27.34
C GLY A 550 31.47 7.07 -26.56
N LEU A 551 30.30 6.43 -26.70
CA LEU A 551 29.91 5.02 -26.45
C LEU A 551 28.39 4.91 -26.16
N ALA A 552 27.70 6.04 -26.00
CA ALA A 552 26.25 6.15 -25.70
C ALA A 552 25.29 5.88 -26.88
N GLY A 553 25.64 4.97 -27.80
CA GLY A 553 24.75 4.55 -28.90
C GLY A 553 23.78 3.42 -28.54
N GLY A 554 23.77 2.95 -27.28
CA GLY A 554 23.13 1.67 -26.91
C GLY A 554 21.74 1.74 -26.27
N TRP A 555 21.32 2.87 -25.68
CA TRP A 555 20.05 2.95 -24.94
C TRP A 555 18.83 3.16 -25.85
N ALA A 556 19.00 3.94 -26.92
CA ALA A 556 17.98 4.15 -27.95
C ALA A 556 18.30 3.27 -29.17
N GLY A 557 18.27 1.95 -28.98
CA GLY A 557 18.29 1.03 -30.12
C GLY A 557 17.02 1.21 -30.95
N THR A 558 17.08 2.02 -32.02
CA THR A 558 16.30 1.99 -33.29
C THR A 558 14.76 1.88 -33.26
N TRP A 559 14.13 1.73 -32.10
CA TRP A 559 12.69 1.53 -31.94
C TRP A 559 11.98 2.80 -31.44
N GLY A 560 12.74 3.79 -30.95
CA GLY A 560 12.21 5.06 -30.46
C GLY A 560 11.81 6.05 -31.56
N SER A 561 12.41 5.95 -32.75
CA SER A 561 12.24 6.91 -33.83
C SER A 561 10.84 6.90 -34.47
N ASN A 562 10.05 5.84 -34.25
CA ASN A 562 8.71 5.67 -34.84
C ASN A 562 7.56 5.72 -33.82
N MET A 563 7.83 6.00 -32.54
CA MET A 563 6.78 6.16 -31.54
C MET A 563 6.80 7.60 -31.05
N TYR A 564 5.83 8.38 -31.54
CA TYR A 564 5.50 9.79 -31.29
C TYR A 564 6.44 10.62 -30.39
N PRO A 565 6.87 11.80 -30.84
CA PRO A 565 7.77 12.68 -30.07
C PRO A 565 7.19 13.04 -28.70
N ASP A 566 8.04 13.10 -27.67
CA ASP A 566 7.65 13.54 -26.34
C ASP A 566 7.23 15.03 -26.41
N PRO A 567 6.10 15.44 -25.83
CA PRO A 567 5.76 16.87 -25.71
C PRO A 567 6.82 17.69 -24.94
N LEU A 568 7.70 17.04 -24.17
CA LEU A 568 8.84 17.66 -23.49
C LEU A 568 10.08 17.80 -24.40
N ASP A 569 10.12 17.10 -25.54
CA ASP A 569 11.19 17.19 -26.54
C ASP A 569 10.96 18.36 -27.52
N ALA A 570 9.82 19.04 -27.44
CA ALA A 570 9.53 20.24 -28.22
C ALA A 570 10.32 21.45 -27.69
N LYS A 571 11.63 21.47 -27.95
CA LYS A 571 12.43 22.70 -27.99
C LYS A 571 12.55 23.17 -29.44
N GLU A 572 11.44 23.63 -30.01
CA GLU A 572 11.54 24.62 -31.09
C GLU A 572 11.59 26.00 -30.46
N VAL A 573 12.81 26.47 -30.17
CA VAL A 573 13.07 27.90 -30.12
C VAL A 573 13.56 28.28 -31.52
N PRO A 574 12.91 29.20 -32.23
CA PRO A 574 13.35 29.61 -33.55
C PRO A 574 14.77 30.18 -33.48
N GLU A 575 15.64 29.76 -34.41
CA GLU A 575 16.98 30.28 -34.58
C GLU A 575 16.95 31.82 -34.74
N GLY A 576 17.35 32.52 -33.67
CA GLY A 576 17.54 33.96 -33.64
C GLY A 576 18.89 34.27 -33.04
N GLN A 577 19.82 34.71 -33.88
CA GLN A 577 21.19 35.11 -33.57
C GLN A 577 21.30 35.96 -32.28
N PHE A 578 22.08 35.48 -31.31
CA PHE A 578 22.77 36.36 -30.35
C PHE A 578 24.16 35.81 -30.06
N THR A 579 25.16 36.45 -30.67
CA THR A 579 26.56 36.41 -30.22
C THR A 579 26.68 37.12 -28.88
N ILE A 580 27.20 36.46 -27.86
CA ILE A 580 27.70 37.14 -26.65
C ILE A 580 29.19 36.85 -26.55
N GLU A 581 29.95 37.93 -26.70
CA GLU A 581 31.38 38.02 -26.51
C GLU A 581 31.78 37.62 -25.09
N THR A 582 32.87 36.85 -25.01
CA THR A 582 33.62 36.62 -23.79
C THR A 582 34.20 37.93 -23.26
N ALA A 583 33.90 38.25 -21.99
CA ALA A 583 34.71 39.17 -21.20
C ALA A 583 34.81 38.64 -19.76
N PHE A 584 36.07 38.44 -19.35
CA PHE A 584 36.62 38.04 -18.06
C PHE A 584 36.68 36.55 -17.72
#